data_AF-A0A7C1WEK8-F1
#
_entry.id   AF-A0A7C1WEK8-F1
#
_cell.length_a   1.000
_cell.length_b   1.000
_cell.length_c   1.000
_cell.angle_alpha   90.00
_cell.angle_beta   90.00
_cell.angle_gamma   90.00
#
_symmetry.space_group_name_H-M   'P 1'
#
loop_
_entity.id
_entity.type
_entity.pdbx_description
1 polymer ?
#
loop_
_entity_poly.entity_id
_entity_poly.type
_entity_poly.pdbx_seq_one_letter_code
_entity_poly.pdbx_strand_id
1 'polypeptide(L)'
;TTSMAVSQAVEGILSRPEVFALAQAAAKEGDNETFDPIVWEALRFNPAFKYMFRTAAEDYTLAKGTERETTITKGETVLPLMLSAMFDPAAFDDPETFNPARPYGNSFHFGSGLHECMGKEIGRVMIPEMVKQVLLRPGIQALGSIDKDGGAVPEHYLLKWKA
;
A
#
# COMPACT_ATOMS: atom_id res chain seq x y z
N THR A 1 -7.54 9.69 1.33
CA THR A 1 -6.38 8.80 1.11
C THR A 1 -5.88 8.16 2.39
N THR A 2 -5.48 8.93 3.40
CA THR A 2 -4.92 8.38 4.65
C THR A 2 -5.86 7.42 5.35
N SER A 3 -7.14 7.78 5.54
CA SER A 3 -8.16 6.88 6.12
C SER A 3 -8.26 5.55 5.36
N MET A 4 -8.33 5.61 4.03
CA MET A 4 -8.34 4.42 3.17
C MET A 4 -7.06 3.59 3.30
N ALA A 5 -5.87 4.21 3.38
CA ALA A 5 -4.62 3.50 3.61
C ALA A 5 -4.65 2.77 4.98
N VAL A 6 -5.05 3.47 6.04
CA VAL A 6 -5.15 2.89 7.39
C VAL A 6 -6.12 1.71 7.40
N SER A 7 -7.33 1.85 6.87
CA SER A 7 -8.31 0.75 6.85
C SER A 7 -7.80 -0.46 6.06
N GLN A 8 -7.23 -0.25 4.87
CA GLN A 8 -6.70 -1.34 4.04
C GLN A 8 -5.48 -2.02 4.69
N ALA A 9 -4.62 -1.27 5.39
CA ALA A 9 -3.51 -1.84 6.13
C ALA A 9 -4.00 -2.69 7.31
N VAL A 10 -4.98 -2.19 8.08
CA VAL A 10 -5.60 -2.95 9.18
C VAL A 10 -6.23 -4.23 8.64
N GLU A 11 -6.99 -4.18 7.54
CA GLU A 11 -7.54 -5.39 6.90
C GLU A 11 -6.45 -6.35 6.44
N GLY A 12 -5.40 -5.84 5.79
CA GLY A 12 -4.27 -6.63 5.32
C GLY A 12 -3.55 -7.35 6.45
N ILE A 13 -3.43 -6.73 7.62
CA ILE A 13 -2.81 -7.33 8.81
C ILE A 13 -3.78 -8.32 9.48
N LEU A 14 -5.01 -7.91 9.80
CA LEU A 14 -5.99 -8.74 10.52
C LEU A 14 -6.41 -9.99 9.73
N SER A 15 -6.38 -9.95 8.40
CA SER A 15 -6.66 -11.11 7.53
C SER A 15 -5.53 -12.17 7.51
N ARG A 16 -4.37 -11.87 8.12
CA ARG A 16 -3.19 -12.74 8.15
C ARG A 16 -2.78 -13.01 9.61
N PRO A 17 -3.23 -14.13 10.23
CA PRO A 17 -3.05 -14.36 11.67
C PRO A 17 -1.60 -14.26 12.16
N GLU A 18 -0.64 -14.80 11.42
CA GLU A 18 0.78 -14.75 11.77
C GLU A 18 1.33 -13.32 11.70
N VAL A 19 0.96 -12.56 10.67
CA VAL A 19 1.34 -11.16 10.50
C VAL A 19 0.71 -10.30 11.60
N PHE A 20 -0.55 -10.54 11.94
CA PHE A 20 -1.22 -9.85 13.04
C PHE A 20 -0.56 -10.12 14.39
N ALA A 21 -0.20 -11.37 14.68
CA ALA A 21 0.50 -11.71 15.92
C ALA A 21 1.84 -10.96 16.03
N LEU A 22 2.63 -10.95 14.95
CA LEU A 22 3.89 -10.21 14.89
C LEU A 22 3.68 -8.70 15.06
N ALA A 23 2.75 -8.11 14.29
CA ALA A 23 2.44 -6.69 14.36
C ALA A 23 1.96 -6.28 15.75
N GLN A 24 1.13 -7.08 16.41
CA GLN A 24 0.64 -6.77 17.74
C GLN A 24 1.73 -6.87 18.81
N ALA A 25 2.67 -7.81 18.69
CA ALA A 25 3.82 -7.91 19.58
C ALA A 25 4.71 -6.66 19.45
N ALA A 26 5.12 -6.31 18.23
CA ALA A 26 5.93 -5.13 17.95
C ALA A 26 5.24 -3.83 18.42
N ALA A 27 3.92 -3.70 18.19
CA ALA A 27 3.14 -2.55 18.65
C ALA A 27 3.16 -2.38 20.18
N LYS A 28 3.05 -3.48 20.94
CA LYS A 28 3.06 -3.47 22.42
C LYS A 28 4.43 -3.10 22.98
N GLU A 29 5.48 -3.50 22.29
CA GLU A 29 6.88 -3.22 22.67
C GLU A 29 7.34 -1.83 22.23
N GLY A 30 6.57 -1.15 21.37
CA GLY A 30 6.96 0.14 20.79
C GLY A 30 8.06 0.01 19.72
N ASP A 31 8.23 -1.20 19.16
CA ASP A 31 9.22 -1.49 18.12
C ASP A 31 8.68 -1.06 16.74
N ASN A 32 8.96 0.20 16.38
CA ASN A 32 8.58 0.75 15.08
C ASN A 32 9.42 0.16 13.93
N GLU A 33 10.63 -0.33 14.20
CA GLU A 33 11.51 -0.91 13.18
C GLU A 33 10.92 -2.21 12.64
N THR A 34 10.26 -2.99 13.49
CA THR A 34 9.50 -4.17 13.07
C THR A 34 8.08 -3.82 12.62
N PHE A 35 7.40 -2.88 13.31
CA PHE A 35 5.99 -2.59 13.05
C PHE A 35 5.74 -1.88 11.72
N ASP A 36 6.49 -0.82 11.42
CA ASP A 36 6.20 0.03 10.27
C ASP A 36 6.35 -0.73 8.93
N PRO A 37 7.38 -1.56 8.71
CA PRO A 37 7.48 -2.35 7.48
C PRO A 37 6.30 -3.31 7.24
N ILE A 38 5.69 -3.84 8.31
CA ILE A 38 4.48 -4.68 8.20
C ILE A 38 3.32 -3.88 7.62
N VAL A 39 3.15 -2.63 8.08
CA VAL A 39 2.10 -1.73 7.56
C VAL A 39 2.32 -1.42 6.09
N TRP A 40 3.57 -1.12 5.71
CA TRP A 40 3.90 -0.81 4.32
C TRP A 40 3.76 -2.01 3.40
N GLU A 41 4.12 -3.22 3.85
CA GLU A 41 3.91 -4.45 3.10
C GLU A 41 2.41 -4.77 2.98
N ALA A 42 1.60 -4.58 4.02
CA ALA A 42 0.13 -4.71 3.92
C ALA A 42 -0.45 -3.76 2.86
N LEU A 43 0.03 -2.52 2.80
CA LEU A 43 -0.36 -1.57 1.77
C LEU A 43 0.14 -1.93 0.37
N ARG A 44 1.22 -2.71 0.24
CA ARG A 44 1.68 -3.18 -1.07
C ARG A 44 0.63 -4.06 -1.74
N PHE A 45 0.00 -4.96 -0.98
CA PHE A 45 -1.06 -5.85 -1.45
C PHE A 45 -2.37 -5.13 -1.77
N ASN A 46 -2.66 -4.02 -1.09
CA ASN A 46 -3.85 -3.22 -1.38
C ASN A 46 -3.59 -1.72 -1.18
N PRO A 47 -2.92 -1.07 -2.15
CA PRO A 47 -2.53 0.33 -2.00
C PRO A 47 -3.74 1.24 -2.15
N ALA A 48 -3.66 2.40 -1.51
CA ALA A 48 -4.64 3.49 -1.61
C ALA A 48 -4.85 3.92 -3.07
N PHE A 49 -3.77 4.03 -3.85
CA PHE A 49 -3.84 4.29 -5.28
C PHE A 49 -3.21 3.12 -6.04
N LYS A 50 -4.01 2.48 -6.89
CA LYS A 50 -3.59 1.32 -7.69
C LYS A 50 -2.98 1.75 -9.02
N TYR A 51 -3.36 2.93 -9.51
CA TYR A 51 -2.88 3.55 -10.74
C TYR A 51 -2.98 5.08 -10.62
N MET A 52 -2.32 5.78 -11.53
CA MET A 52 -2.45 7.23 -11.71
C MET A 52 -2.68 7.53 -13.19
N PHE A 53 -3.17 8.72 -13.52
CA PHE A 53 -3.26 9.17 -14.91
C PHE A 53 -2.05 10.06 -15.25
N ARG A 54 -1.53 9.91 -16.46
CA ARG A 54 -0.57 10.83 -17.07
C ARG A 54 -0.98 11.10 -18.50
N THR A 55 -0.73 12.30 -18.99
CA THR A 55 -0.95 12.66 -20.40
C THR A 55 0.40 12.95 -21.04
N ALA A 56 0.68 12.36 -22.19
CA ALA A 56 1.92 12.59 -22.91
C ALA A 56 1.99 14.03 -23.42
N ALA A 57 3.00 14.78 -22.99
CA ALA A 57 3.21 16.17 -23.44
C ALA A 57 3.74 16.26 -24.88
N GLU A 58 4.41 15.20 -25.32
CA GLU A 58 5.00 14.98 -26.64
C GLU A 58 5.01 13.49 -26.96
N ASP A 59 5.29 13.13 -28.22
CA ASP A 59 5.45 11.74 -28.61
C ASP A 59 6.62 11.11 -27.83
N TYR A 60 6.39 9.96 -27.22
CA TYR A 60 7.38 9.31 -26.37
C TYR A 60 7.38 7.79 -26.55
N THR A 61 8.55 7.21 -26.77
CA THR A 61 8.72 5.75 -26.86
C THR A 61 9.09 5.17 -25.50
N LEU A 62 8.15 4.49 -24.85
CA LEU A 62 8.40 3.74 -23.62
C LEU A 62 9.17 2.45 -23.90
N ALA A 63 9.98 2.02 -22.92
CA ALA A 63 10.70 0.75 -22.91
C ALA A 63 11.51 0.50 -24.20
N LYS A 64 12.10 1.57 -24.76
CA LYS A 64 12.84 1.55 -26.02
C LYS A 64 13.94 0.48 -26.02
N GLY A 65 13.99 -0.32 -27.08
CA GLY A 65 14.94 -1.42 -27.23
C GLY A 65 14.58 -2.70 -26.48
N THR A 66 13.38 -2.79 -25.91
CA THR A 66 12.86 -4.02 -25.29
C THR A 66 11.70 -4.59 -26.10
N GLU A 67 11.29 -5.83 -25.80
CA GLU A 67 10.11 -6.45 -26.42
C GLU A 67 8.79 -5.74 -26.08
N ARG A 68 8.80 -4.82 -25.11
CA ARG A 68 7.63 -4.02 -24.70
C ARG A 68 7.68 -2.57 -25.21
N GLU A 69 8.54 -2.28 -26.18
CA GLU A 69 8.63 -0.95 -26.79
C GLU A 69 7.24 -0.48 -27.27
N THR A 70 6.81 0.69 -26.83
CA THR A 70 5.50 1.26 -27.18
C THR A 70 5.61 2.75 -27.36
N THR A 71 5.19 3.26 -28.52
CA THR A 71 5.08 4.69 -28.77
C THR A 71 3.75 5.22 -28.24
N ILE A 72 3.83 6.20 -27.35
CA ILE A 72 2.68 6.99 -26.88
C ILE A 72 2.67 8.29 -27.67
N THR A 73 1.54 8.61 -28.29
CA THR A 73 1.40 9.86 -29.05
C THR A 73 1.06 11.03 -28.13
N LYS A 74 1.47 12.24 -28.52
CA LYS A 74 1.15 13.47 -27.79
C LYS A 74 -0.35 13.58 -27.52
N GLY A 75 -0.70 13.85 -26.26
CA GLY A 75 -2.09 13.99 -25.80
C GLY A 75 -2.75 12.68 -25.37
N GLU A 76 -2.15 11.51 -25.63
CA GLU A 76 -2.65 10.25 -25.10
C GLU A 76 -2.54 10.19 -23.57
N THR A 77 -3.55 9.60 -22.95
CA THR A 77 -3.54 9.32 -21.52
C THR A 77 -3.07 7.90 -21.26
N VAL A 78 -2.08 7.77 -20.40
CA VAL A 78 -1.55 6.49 -19.93
C VAL A 78 -1.85 6.31 -18.45
N LEU A 79 -1.97 5.04 -18.05
CA LEU A 79 -2.22 4.65 -16.66
C LEU A 79 -1.03 3.84 -16.13
N PRO A 80 -0.04 4.47 -15.46
CA PRO A 80 0.95 3.73 -14.71
C PRO A 80 0.28 2.92 -13.60
N LEU A 81 0.39 1.59 -13.68
CA LEU A 81 -0.24 0.65 -12.76
C LEU A 81 0.69 0.37 -11.58
N MET A 82 0.65 1.21 -10.55
CA MET A 82 1.51 1.12 -9.37
C MET A 82 1.36 -0.22 -8.63
N LEU A 83 0.14 -0.73 -8.52
CA LEU A 83 -0.07 -2.06 -7.93
C LEU A 83 0.66 -3.14 -8.73
N SER A 84 0.57 -3.13 -10.06
CA SER A 84 1.29 -4.09 -10.90
C SER A 84 2.80 -3.96 -10.76
N ALA A 85 3.33 -2.73 -10.72
CA ALA A 85 4.76 -2.49 -10.58
C ALA A 85 5.33 -3.00 -9.25
N MET A 86 4.56 -2.91 -8.16
CA MET A 86 4.95 -3.44 -6.85
C MET A 86 4.84 -4.98 -6.72
N PHE A 87 4.40 -5.65 -7.78
CA PHE A 87 4.39 -7.10 -7.92
C PHE A 87 5.23 -7.58 -9.11
N ASP A 88 6.06 -6.71 -9.68
CA ASP A 88 6.90 -7.07 -10.83
C ASP A 88 8.03 -8.03 -10.39
N PRO A 89 8.09 -9.28 -10.91
CA PRO A 89 9.14 -10.23 -10.56
C PRO A 89 10.53 -9.79 -11.05
N ALA A 90 10.64 -8.82 -11.96
CA ALA A 90 11.93 -8.23 -12.32
C ALA A 90 12.47 -7.26 -11.24
N ALA A 91 11.60 -6.77 -10.35
CA ALA A 91 11.95 -5.82 -9.30
C ALA A 91 11.96 -6.44 -7.89
N PHE A 92 11.22 -7.54 -7.68
CA PHE A 92 11.08 -8.21 -6.39
C PHE A 92 11.11 -9.73 -6.53
N ASP A 93 11.92 -10.39 -5.70
CA ASP A 93 11.85 -11.85 -5.55
C ASP A 93 10.53 -12.26 -4.86
N ASP A 94 9.88 -13.32 -5.34
CA ASP A 94 8.61 -13.84 -4.82
C ASP A 94 7.57 -12.74 -4.52
N PRO A 95 7.18 -11.91 -5.50
CA PRO A 95 6.39 -10.69 -5.26
C PRO A 95 5.03 -10.95 -4.61
N GLU A 96 4.51 -12.18 -4.73
CA GLU A 96 3.24 -12.61 -4.14
C GLU A 96 3.34 -12.98 -2.65
N THR A 97 4.56 -13.20 -2.13
CA THR A 97 4.79 -13.50 -0.72
C THR A 97 4.78 -12.24 0.11
N PHE A 98 4.04 -12.25 1.22
CA PHE A 98 4.04 -11.16 2.20
C PHE A 98 5.36 -11.17 2.98
N ASN A 99 6.21 -10.16 2.77
CA ASN A 99 7.51 -10.08 3.41
C ASN A 99 7.79 -8.64 3.92
N PRO A 100 7.63 -8.39 5.22
CA PRO A 100 7.94 -7.08 5.83
C PRO A 100 9.40 -6.67 5.74
N ALA A 101 10.33 -7.61 5.55
CA ALA A 101 11.75 -7.30 5.43
C ALA A 101 12.15 -6.79 4.02
N ARG A 102 11.19 -6.65 3.10
CA ARG A 102 11.45 -6.08 1.77
C ARG A 102 12.00 -4.66 1.88
N PRO A 103 13.06 -4.33 1.13
CA PRO A 103 13.53 -2.95 1.04
C PRO A 103 12.42 -2.03 0.53
N TYR A 104 12.20 -0.90 1.22
CA TYR A 104 11.18 0.08 0.86
C TYR A 104 11.45 0.82 -0.47
N GLY A 105 12.69 0.75 -0.98
CA GLY A 105 13.19 1.59 -2.08
C GLY A 105 12.45 1.47 -3.41
N ASN A 106 11.75 0.35 -3.65
CA ASN A 106 10.95 0.12 -4.86
C ASN A 106 9.44 0.23 -4.63
N SER A 107 9.02 0.81 -3.49
CA SER A 107 7.60 1.02 -3.21
C SER A 107 7.04 2.25 -3.94
N PHE A 108 5.84 2.11 -4.46
CA PHE A 108 5.16 3.14 -5.26
C PHE A 108 3.97 3.76 -4.53
N HIS A 109 3.85 3.54 -3.22
CA HIS A 109 2.75 4.01 -2.36
C HIS A 109 2.57 5.53 -2.40
N PHE A 110 3.65 6.27 -2.66
CA PHE A 110 3.68 7.72 -2.73
C PHE A 110 3.99 8.26 -4.14
N GLY A 111 3.97 7.42 -5.17
CA GLY A 111 4.37 7.82 -6.51
C GLY A 111 5.89 7.97 -6.65
N SER A 112 6.31 8.66 -7.70
CA SER A 112 7.73 8.94 -7.98
C SER A 112 7.87 10.16 -8.91
N GLY A 113 9.06 10.75 -8.95
CA GLY A 113 9.43 11.88 -9.80
C GLY A 113 8.85 13.22 -9.31
N LEU A 114 8.64 14.16 -10.24
CA LEU A 114 8.16 15.52 -9.94
C LEU A 114 6.78 15.55 -9.24
N HIS A 115 6.01 14.48 -9.39
CA HIS A 115 4.69 14.31 -8.76
C HIS A 115 4.71 13.30 -7.60
N GLU A 116 5.87 13.03 -7.00
CA GLU A 116 5.93 12.30 -5.73
C GLU A 116 5.09 13.02 -4.68
N CYS A 117 4.40 12.25 -3.83
CA CYS A 117 3.50 12.77 -2.82
C CYS A 117 4.24 13.73 -1.89
N MET A 118 3.84 15.01 -1.90
CA MET A 118 4.35 16.02 -0.97
C MET A 118 4.15 15.64 0.51
N GLY A 119 3.15 14.81 0.80
CA GLY A 119 2.86 14.31 2.14
C GLY A 119 3.63 13.05 2.54
N LYS A 120 4.58 12.55 1.72
CA LYS A 120 5.30 11.29 1.94
C LYS A 120 5.89 11.20 3.34
N GLU A 121 6.71 12.16 3.74
CA GLU A 121 7.43 12.09 5.02
C GLU A 121 6.47 12.12 6.23
N ILE A 122 5.38 12.88 6.15
CA ILE A 122 4.33 12.89 7.17
C ILE A 122 3.58 11.56 7.17
N GLY A 123 3.21 11.06 5.99
CA GLY A 123 2.48 9.81 5.82
C GLY A 123 3.28 8.60 6.30
N ARG A 124 4.61 8.63 6.17
CA ARG A 124 5.52 7.57 6.64
C ARG A 124 5.43 7.35 8.15
N VAL A 125 5.15 8.40 8.91
CA VAL A 125 4.98 8.33 10.37
C VAL A 125 3.51 8.15 10.74
N MET A 126 2.63 8.95 10.13
CA MET A 126 1.21 9.02 10.51
C MET A 126 0.45 7.72 10.24
N ILE A 127 0.65 7.08 9.08
CA ILE A 127 -0.12 5.90 8.70
C ILE A 127 0.19 4.71 9.62
N PRO A 128 1.46 4.32 9.85
CA PRO A 128 1.78 3.24 10.78
C PRO A 128 1.29 3.54 12.19
N GLU A 129 1.44 4.77 12.68
CA GLU A 129 0.97 5.13 14.01
C GLU A 129 -0.55 4.96 14.17
N MET A 130 -1.34 5.43 13.19
CA MET A 130 -2.79 5.22 13.21
C MET A 130 -3.17 3.74 13.21
N VAL A 131 -2.49 2.91 12.41
CA VAL A 131 -2.70 1.46 12.37
C VAL A 131 -2.34 0.83 13.71
N LYS A 132 -1.21 1.22 14.31
CA LYS A 132 -0.74 0.74 15.62
C LYS A 132 -1.77 0.96 16.71
N GLN A 133 -2.33 2.16 16.81
CA GLN A 133 -3.35 2.49 17.80
C GLN A 133 -4.62 1.64 17.67
N VAL A 134 -4.99 1.25 16.43
CA VAL A 134 -6.08 0.30 16.20
C VAL A 134 -5.71 -1.11 16.67
N LEU A 135 -4.51 -1.59 16.34
CA LEU A 135 -4.08 -2.95 16.70
C LEU A 135 -3.80 -3.14 18.20
N LEU A 136 -3.56 -2.05 18.93
CA LEU A 136 -3.45 -2.03 20.39
C LEU A 136 -4.79 -2.19 21.12
N ARG A 137 -5.94 -2.08 20.43
CA ARG A 137 -7.24 -2.30 21.06
C ARG A 137 -7.35 -3.74 21.60
N PRO A 138 -7.73 -3.95 22.87
CA PRO A 138 -7.70 -5.28 23.48
C PRO A 138 -8.65 -6.27 22.79
N GLY A 139 -8.13 -7.38 22.28
CA GLY A 139 -8.95 -8.39 21.59
C GLY A 139 -9.59 -7.89 20.29
N ILE A 140 -8.94 -6.94 19.62
CA ILE A 140 -9.36 -6.41 18.32
C ILE A 140 -9.57 -7.54 17.32
N GLN A 141 -10.68 -7.47 16.58
CA GLN A 141 -10.99 -8.37 15.48
C GLN A 141 -11.88 -7.65 14.46
N ALA A 142 -11.75 -8.07 13.21
CA ALA A 142 -12.65 -7.66 12.14
C ALA A 142 -13.95 -8.47 12.22
N LEU A 143 -15.10 -7.80 12.02
CA LEU A 143 -16.41 -8.46 11.90
C LEU A 143 -16.73 -8.93 10.47
N GLY A 144 -15.89 -8.54 9.51
CA GLY A 144 -15.99 -8.87 8.09
C GLY A 144 -14.90 -8.14 7.31
N SER A 145 -14.94 -8.23 5.98
CA SER A 145 -14.08 -7.43 5.10
C SER A 145 -14.55 -5.97 5.03
N ILE A 146 -13.70 -5.10 4.51
CA ILE A 146 -14.07 -3.72 4.15
C ILE A 146 -15.25 -3.74 3.17
N ASP A 147 -16.28 -2.97 3.49
CA ASP A 147 -17.38 -2.65 2.59
C ASP A 147 -17.08 -1.35 1.83
N LYS A 148 -17.33 -1.39 0.52
CA LYS A 148 -17.07 -0.29 -0.42
C LYS A 148 -18.35 0.30 -1.00
N ASP A 149 -19.52 -0.21 -0.63
CA ASP A 149 -20.83 0.21 -1.15
C ASP A 149 -20.87 0.27 -2.70
N GLY A 150 -20.33 -0.76 -3.36
CA GLY A 150 -20.22 -0.84 -4.82
C GLY A 150 -19.16 0.07 -5.46
N GLY A 151 -18.45 0.88 -4.68
CA GLY A 151 -17.40 1.79 -5.11
C GLY A 151 -15.98 1.20 -5.09
N ALA A 152 -15.00 2.07 -5.37
CA ALA A 152 -13.58 1.74 -5.39
C ALA A 152 -12.86 1.98 -4.05
N VAL A 153 -13.50 2.69 -3.12
CA VAL A 153 -12.92 3.13 -1.84
C VAL A 153 -13.66 2.51 -0.65
N PRO A 154 -12.99 2.29 0.50
CA PRO A 154 -13.65 1.85 1.74
C PRO A 154 -14.69 2.86 2.24
N GLU A 155 -15.92 2.41 2.49
CA GLU A 155 -16.97 3.18 3.16
C GLU A 155 -17.14 2.74 4.61
N HIS A 156 -17.11 1.42 4.86
CA HIS A 156 -17.25 0.86 6.21
C HIS A 156 -16.24 -0.24 6.47
N TYR A 157 -15.71 -0.27 7.70
CA TYR A 157 -14.93 -1.38 8.19
C TYR A 157 -15.23 -1.61 9.67
N LEU A 158 -16.02 -2.66 9.96
CA LEU A 158 -16.54 -2.91 11.29
C LEU A 158 -15.56 -3.74 12.11
N LEU A 159 -15.11 -3.13 13.22
CA LEU A 159 -14.16 -3.74 14.17
C LEU A 159 -14.82 -3.90 15.54
N LYS A 160 -14.37 -4.92 16.27
CA LYS A 160 -14.84 -5.29 17.61
C LYS A 160 -13.65 -5.46 18.54
N TRP A 161 -13.72 -4.94 19.75
CA TRP A 161 -12.70 -5.11 20.79
C TRP A 161 -13.34 -5.12 22.18
N LYS A 162 -12.59 -5.54 23.20
CA LYS A 162 -13.04 -5.52 24.60
C LYS A 162 -12.98 -4.09 25.13
N ALA A 163 -14.08 -3.65 25.76
CA ALA A 163 -14.17 -2.33 26.39
C ALA A 163 -13.07 -2.13 27.43
#